data_AF-A0A410QCR1-F1
#
_entry.id   AF-A0A410QCR1-F1
#
_cell.length_a   1.000
_cell.length_b   1.000
_cell.length_c   1.000
_cell.angle_alpha   90.00
_cell.angle_beta   90.00
_cell.angle_gamma   90.00
#
_symmetry.space_group_name_H-M   'P 1'
#
loop_
_entity.id
_entity.type
_entity.pdbx_description
1 polymer ?
#
loop_
_entity_poly.entity_id
_entity_poly.type
_entity_poly.pdbx_seq_one_letter_code
_entity_poly.pdbx_strand_id
1 'polypeptide(L)'
;MEKAGKIKNEKSKQNIKKYRQNAEHAVNEKNNEENKKKGKKRIVLILVMIFIIIFLVSGVLIYFNNKTFKTKVNGALSNVPEFIGSHFGDQPTEENKEEMRKYMANYYLSLEADRAADKLYVVKKDNEGLFNDIIKTMNDVSSAGTESILKLIRNMDLRKNSLSSIYDEIRKDEKSQLEDEISRFEDMDTYLAINEIERRCKEDGDFAGKLPQMLKYMDEDKAGEILYYIDEGIRNEILSGLDQKSRGELESLMLKEETDKNKYADLSKLYELRPVDVCVKEIGNTDTYSIEELADIYLNLSIKKSSDILSRVEDEDFMKDILSAVRKEEQLQRREQNVAEKMSEGIKFISEYNKKIDELVEVYKKMDPSDVGNILESMMGNNKTVTKFEVDSTPVFEISDSTIVLDVLGKMKKSAVSEILGSMSAKNAAELTQMLAKP
;
A
#
# COMPACT_ATOMS: atom_id res chain seq x y z
N MET A 1 50.49 35.24 53.82
CA MET A 1 50.44 34.07 52.91
C MET A 1 49.67 34.31 51.60
N GLU A 2 49.01 35.45 51.41
CA GLU A 2 48.14 35.67 50.23
C GLU A 2 48.85 36.17 48.95
N LYS A 3 50.03 36.81 49.06
CA LYS A 3 50.80 37.28 47.90
C LYS A 3 51.57 36.17 47.16
N ALA A 4 51.87 35.05 47.83
CA ALA A 4 52.57 33.92 47.21
C ALA A 4 51.66 33.09 46.28
N GLY A 5 50.34 33.06 46.54
CA GLY A 5 49.37 32.33 45.71
C GLY A 5 49.06 33.01 44.37
N LYS A 6 49.00 34.36 44.34
CA LYS A 6 48.72 35.10 43.10
C LYS A 6 49.88 35.06 42.10
N ILE A 7 51.13 35.16 42.57
CA ILE A 7 52.33 35.11 41.70
C ILE A 7 52.49 33.72 41.05
N LYS A 8 52.09 32.65 41.74
CA LYS A 8 52.15 31.28 41.20
C LYS A 8 51.12 31.04 40.07
N ASN A 9 49.97 31.70 40.15
CA ASN A 9 48.88 31.55 39.19
C ASN A 9 49.10 32.38 37.91
N GLU A 10 49.72 33.56 38.00
CA GLU A 10 50.08 34.33 36.79
C GLU A 10 51.27 33.72 36.04
N LYS A 11 52.27 33.19 36.75
CA LYS A 11 53.38 32.46 36.12
C LYS A 11 52.91 31.18 35.42
N SER A 12 51.93 30.46 35.98
CA SER A 12 51.38 29.27 35.30
C SER A 12 50.62 29.65 34.03
N LYS A 13 49.82 30.73 34.06
CA LYS A 13 49.10 31.23 32.88
C LYS A 13 50.02 31.75 31.78
N GLN A 14 51.09 32.47 32.14
CA GLN A 14 52.08 32.91 31.15
C GLN A 14 52.86 31.74 30.54
N ASN A 15 53.22 30.73 31.36
CA ASN A 15 53.86 29.53 30.85
C ASN A 15 52.95 28.76 29.89
N ILE A 16 51.66 28.57 30.23
CA ILE A 16 50.70 27.88 29.36
C ILE A 16 50.52 28.64 28.03
N LYS A 17 50.50 29.98 28.06
CA LYS A 17 50.39 30.80 26.84
C LYS A 17 51.64 30.69 25.95
N LYS A 18 52.84 30.65 26.56
CA LYS A 18 54.11 30.43 25.87
C LYS A 18 54.22 29.03 25.27
N TYR A 19 53.73 28.00 25.98
CA TYR A 19 53.68 26.62 25.46
C TYR A 19 52.72 26.49 24.26
N ARG A 20 51.57 27.17 24.29
CA ARG A 20 50.63 27.18 23.15
C ARG A 20 51.20 27.89 21.92
N GLN A 21 51.82 29.05 22.09
CA GLN A 21 52.45 29.76 20.97
C GLN A 21 53.63 28.98 20.36
N ASN A 22 54.45 28.32 21.19
CA ASN A 22 55.53 27.47 20.70
C ASN A 22 55.01 26.21 19.99
N ALA A 23 53.88 25.66 20.44
CA ALA A 23 53.24 24.52 19.78
C ALA A 23 52.64 24.90 18.42
N GLU A 24 51.99 26.07 18.31
CA GLU A 24 51.46 26.58 17.04
C GLU A 24 52.58 26.91 16.04
N HIS A 25 53.69 27.48 16.51
CA HIS A 25 54.87 27.73 15.65
C HIS A 25 55.50 26.43 15.16
N ALA A 26 55.64 25.42 16.03
CA ALA A 26 56.19 24.11 15.66
C ALA A 26 55.29 23.33 14.69
N VAL A 27 53.96 23.47 14.80
CA VAL A 27 53.00 22.87 13.87
C VAL A 27 53.04 23.58 12.51
N ASN A 28 53.16 24.91 12.50
CA ASN A 28 53.27 25.67 11.24
C ASN A 28 54.62 25.44 10.53
N GLU A 29 55.74 25.30 11.25
CA GLU A 29 57.02 24.91 10.64
C GLU A 29 57.00 23.48 10.08
N LYS A 30 56.42 22.52 10.81
CA LYS A 30 56.23 21.15 10.30
C LYS A 30 55.35 21.11 9.05
N ASN A 31 54.25 21.87 9.02
CA ASN A 31 53.36 21.93 7.86
C ASN A 31 54.03 22.58 6.64
N ASN A 32 54.88 23.59 6.84
CA ASN A 32 55.64 24.21 5.75
C ASN A 32 56.79 23.33 5.22
N GLU A 33 57.49 22.59 6.09
CA GLU A 33 58.50 21.61 5.65
C GLU A 33 57.87 20.40 4.95
N GLU A 34 56.72 19.91 5.42
CA GLU A 34 55.98 18.84 4.74
C GLU A 34 55.47 19.28 3.37
N ASN A 35 54.97 20.52 3.23
CA ASN A 35 54.53 21.04 1.94
C ASN A 35 55.71 21.24 0.95
N LYS A 36 56.89 21.69 1.42
CA LYS A 36 58.10 21.74 0.58
C LYS A 36 58.62 20.36 0.18
N LYS A 37 58.56 19.35 1.06
CA LYS A 37 58.93 17.96 0.75
C LYS A 37 57.92 17.26 -0.17
N LYS A 38 56.61 17.52 -0.02
CA LYS A 38 55.54 17.04 -0.91
C LYS A 38 55.63 17.67 -2.31
N GLY A 39 55.99 18.95 -2.40
CA GLY A 39 56.21 19.65 -3.68
C GLY A 39 57.38 19.09 -4.50
N LYS A 40 58.55 18.85 -3.88
CA LYS A 40 59.71 18.24 -4.57
C LYS A 40 59.47 16.79 -4.98
N LYS A 41 58.79 15.97 -4.16
CA LYS A 41 58.43 14.58 -4.52
C LYS A 41 57.41 14.52 -5.65
N ARG A 42 56.44 15.44 -5.72
CA ARG A 42 55.49 15.54 -6.84
C ARG A 42 56.18 15.88 -8.17
N ILE A 43 57.13 16.81 -8.18
CA ILE A 43 57.83 17.22 -9.41
C ILE A 43 58.71 16.08 -9.96
N VAL A 44 59.42 15.36 -9.09
CA VAL A 44 60.21 14.18 -9.52
C VAL A 44 59.31 13.07 -10.06
N LEU A 45 58.15 12.84 -9.44
CA LEU A 45 57.20 11.81 -9.88
C LEU A 45 56.53 12.17 -11.22
N ILE A 46 56.26 13.46 -11.46
CA ILE A 46 55.76 13.97 -12.74
C ILE A 46 56.82 13.80 -13.84
N LEU A 47 58.09 14.10 -13.56
CA LEU A 47 59.17 13.91 -14.53
C LEU A 47 59.39 12.43 -14.89
N VAL A 48 59.29 11.53 -13.91
CA VAL A 48 59.35 10.07 -14.15
C VAL A 48 58.15 9.60 -14.97
N MET A 49 56.93 10.09 -14.67
CA MET A 49 55.75 9.77 -15.49
C MET A 49 55.88 10.27 -16.93
N ILE A 50 56.37 11.51 -17.14
CA ILE A 50 56.57 12.05 -18.48
C ILE A 50 57.60 11.21 -19.25
N PHE A 51 58.67 10.77 -18.59
CA PHE A 51 59.67 9.89 -19.21
C PHE A 51 59.09 8.51 -19.59
N ILE A 52 58.26 7.93 -18.73
CA ILE A 52 57.53 6.68 -19.01
C ILE A 52 56.55 6.87 -20.17
N ILE A 53 55.84 8.00 -20.22
CA ILE A 53 54.89 8.31 -21.30
C ILE A 53 55.64 8.48 -22.63
N ILE A 54 56.81 9.12 -22.65
CA ILE A 54 57.63 9.25 -23.88
C ILE A 54 58.10 7.88 -24.36
N PHE A 55 58.53 6.99 -23.46
CA PHE A 55 58.89 5.61 -23.81
C PHE A 55 57.70 4.78 -24.28
N LEU A 56 56.51 4.96 -23.68
CA LEU A 56 55.28 4.32 -24.10
C LEU A 56 54.82 4.80 -25.47
N VAL A 57 54.82 6.11 -25.73
CA VAL A 57 54.45 6.69 -27.03
C VAL A 57 55.44 6.28 -28.12
N SER A 58 56.74 6.26 -27.81
CA SER A 58 57.77 5.77 -28.73
C SER A 58 57.62 4.27 -29.00
N GLY A 59 57.31 3.47 -27.97
CA GLY A 59 57.02 2.04 -28.08
C GLY A 59 55.76 1.77 -28.91
N VAL A 60 54.72 2.58 -28.75
CA VAL A 60 53.48 2.53 -29.55
C VAL A 60 53.77 2.87 -31.01
N LEU A 61 54.55 3.93 -31.29
CA LEU A 61 54.94 4.29 -32.66
C LEU A 61 55.78 3.19 -33.34
N ILE A 62 56.74 2.60 -32.61
CA ILE A 62 57.56 1.49 -33.13
C ILE A 62 56.70 0.21 -33.31
N TYR A 63 55.73 -0.04 -32.42
CA TYR A 63 54.78 -1.15 -32.53
C TYR A 63 53.89 -1.05 -33.76
N PHE A 64 53.40 0.15 -34.11
CA PHE A 64 52.57 0.33 -35.29
C PHE A 64 53.36 0.39 -36.60
N ASN A 65 54.58 0.93 -36.60
CA ASN A 65 55.38 1.10 -37.82
C ASN A 65 56.38 -0.03 -38.11
N ASN A 66 56.71 -0.90 -37.15
CA ASN A 66 57.66 -2.00 -37.35
C ASN A 66 57.04 -3.38 -37.09
N LYS A 67 56.74 -4.11 -38.18
CA LYS A 67 56.11 -5.44 -38.13
C LYS A 67 56.89 -6.45 -37.28
N THR A 68 58.23 -6.39 -37.32
CA THR A 68 59.10 -7.34 -36.59
C THR A 68 59.06 -7.10 -35.07
N PHE A 69 58.98 -5.83 -34.66
CA PHE A 69 58.83 -5.46 -33.25
C PHE A 69 57.45 -5.88 -32.71
N LYS A 70 56.39 -5.66 -33.49
CA LYS A 70 55.01 -6.08 -33.19
C LYS A 70 54.88 -7.58 -32.92
N THR A 71 55.49 -8.42 -33.76
CA THR A 71 55.48 -9.88 -33.57
C THR A 71 56.27 -10.35 -32.35
N LYS A 72 57.41 -9.72 -32.02
CA LYS A 72 58.21 -10.09 -30.84
C LYS A 72 57.55 -9.69 -29.53
N VAL A 73 56.89 -8.53 -29.49
CA VAL A 73 56.16 -8.05 -28.30
C VAL A 73 54.91 -8.90 -28.05
N ASN A 74 54.16 -9.25 -29.10
CA ASN A 74 52.99 -10.14 -28.97
C ASN A 74 53.36 -11.56 -28.48
N GLY A 75 54.50 -12.10 -28.91
CA GLY A 75 54.97 -13.42 -28.45
C GLY A 75 55.56 -13.43 -27.03
N ALA A 76 56.04 -12.30 -26.53
CA ALA A 76 56.52 -12.19 -25.15
C ALA A 76 55.37 -11.98 -24.15
N LEU A 77 54.29 -11.29 -24.57
CA LEU A 77 53.11 -10.99 -23.75
C LEU A 77 52.08 -12.12 -23.70
N SER A 78 52.16 -13.11 -24.60
CA SER A 78 51.28 -14.28 -24.60
C SER A 78 51.56 -15.28 -23.46
N ASN A 79 52.67 -15.12 -22.73
CA ASN A 79 53.06 -16.00 -21.61
C ASN A 79 52.81 -15.37 -20.22
N VAL A 80 52.03 -14.29 -20.13
CA VAL A 80 51.72 -13.62 -18.86
C VAL A 80 50.38 -14.12 -18.30
N PRO A 81 50.27 -14.43 -16.99
CA PRO A 81 49.05 -14.95 -16.37
C PRO A 81 47.83 -14.02 -16.47
N GLU A 82 46.65 -14.65 -16.51
CA GLU A 82 45.32 -14.15 -16.89
C GLU A 82 44.85 -12.77 -16.37
N PHE A 83 45.37 -12.27 -15.24
CA PHE A 83 44.83 -11.07 -14.60
C PHE A 83 45.18 -9.74 -15.32
N ILE A 84 46.15 -9.73 -16.24
CA ILE A 84 46.52 -8.53 -17.02
C ILE A 84 46.12 -8.66 -18.52
N GLY A 85 45.72 -9.87 -18.95
CA GLY A 85 45.43 -10.17 -20.36
C GLY A 85 44.05 -9.78 -20.86
N SER A 86 43.08 -9.54 -19.97
CA SER A 86 41.67 -9.30 -20.33
C SER A 86 41.40 -7.95 -21.00
N HIS A 87 42.34 -7.00 -20.96
CA HIS A 87 42.16 -5.66 -21.54
C HIS A 87 42.95 -5.40 -22.83
N PHE A 88 43.60 -6.44 -23.39
CA PHE A 88 44.25 -6.36 -24.71
C PHE A 88 43.54 -7.21 -25.78
N GLY A 89 42.36 -7.74 -25.47
CA GLY A 89 41.55 -8.61 -26.33
C GLY A 89 40.39 -7.93 -27.07
N ASP A 90 40.31 -6.60 -27.11
CA ASP A 90 39.11 -5.90 -27.62
C ASP A 90 38.99 -5.81 -29.15
N GLN A 91 39.72 -6.64 -29.90
CA GLN A 91 39.32 -6.96 -31.27
C GLN A 91 39.22 -8.48 -31.43
N PRO A 92 38.01 -9.04 -31.58
CA PRO A 92 37.87 -10.47 -31.82
C PRO A 92 38.62 -10.84 -33.10
N THR A 93 39.39 -11.94 -33.04
CA THR A 93 39.98 -12.56 -34.24
C THR A 93 38.87 -12.97 -35.22
N GLU A 94 39.17 -13.11 -36.51
CA GLU A 94 38.15 -13.49 -37.50
C GLU A 94 37.46 -14.82 -37.16
N GLU A 95 38.20 -15.74 -36.54
CA GLU A 95 37.68 -17.02 -36.02
C GLU A 95 36.70 -16.81 -34.85
N ASN A 96 37.05 -15.96 -33.87
CA ASN A 96 36.16 -15.62 -32.76
C ASN A 96 34.89 -14.86 -33.22
N LYS A 97 34.99 -14.01 -34.26
CA LYS A 97 33.82 -13.33 -34.83
C LYS A 97 32.84 -14.31 -35.48
N GLU A 98 33.34 -15.39 -36.08
CA GLU A 98 32.48 -16.40 -36.71
C GLU A 98 31.70 -17.20 -35.67
N GLU A 99 32.34 -17.59 -34.57
CA GLU A 99 31.67 -18.28 -33.47
C GLU A 99 30.60 -17.39 -32.81
N MET A 100 30.90 -16.10 -32.61
CA MET A 100 29.92 -15.14 -32.09
C MET A 100 28.71 -14.98 -33.03
N ARG A 101 28.91 -14.93 -34.36
CA ARG A 101 27.81 -14.89 -35.34
C ARG A 101 26.95 -16.15 -35.30
N LYS A 102 27.57 -17.33 -35.19
CA LYS A 102 26.84 -18.61 -35.07
C LYS A 102 26.02 -18.68 -33.79
N TYR A 103 26.58 -18.19 -32.67
CA TYR A 103 25.84 -18.09 -31.41
C TYR A 103 24.62 -17.17 -31.54
N MET A 104 24.79 -15.96 -32.10
CA MET A 104 23.69 -15.03 -32.31
C MET A 104 22.61 -15.61 -33.25
N ALA A 105 23.03 -16.25 -34.34
CA ALA A 105 22.11 -16.89 -35.28
C ALA A 105 21.24 -17.96 -34.61
N ASN A 106 21.86 -18.87 -33.85
CA ASN A 106 21.14 -19.90 -33.11
C ASN A 106 20.23 -19.33 -32.02
N TYR A 107 20.69 -18.30 -31.31
CA TYR A 107 19.88 -17.60 -30.31
C TYR A 107 18.63 -16.99 -30.94
N TYR A 108 18.76 -16.24 -32.03
CA TYR A 108 17.61 -15.60 -32.67
C TYR A 108 16.65 -16.62 -33.30
N LEU A 109 17.14 -17.73 -33.86
CA LEU A 109 16.30 -18.82 -34.38
C LEU A 109 15.58 -19.61 -33.27
N SER A 110 16.08 -19.58 -32.04
CA SER A 110 15.45 -20.22 -30.88
C SER A 110 14.31 -19.40 -30.26
N LEU A 111 14.21 -18.11 -30.59
CA LEU A 111 13.14 -17.23 -30.11
C LEU A 111 11.89 -17.36 -30.98
N GLU A 112 10.75 -16.94 -30.43
CA GLU A 112 9.54 -16.68 -31.22
C GLU A 112 9.82 -15.62 -32.31
N ALA A 113 9.23 -15.82 -33.49
CA ALA A 113 9.58 -15.05 -34.69
C ALA A 113 9.40 -13.54 -34.52
N ASP A 114 8.37 -13.08 -33.81
CA ASP A 114 8.11 -11.66 -33.53
C ASP A 114 9.20 -11.05 -32.64
N ARG A 115 9.56 -11.73 -31.54
CA ARG A 115 10.62 -11.28 -30.63
C ARG A 115 12.00 -11.30 -31.28
N ALA A 116 12.28 -12.29 -32.12
CA ALA A 116 13.50 -12.35 -32.90
C ALA A 116 13.56 -11.18 -33.90
N ALA A 117 12.44 -10.90 -34.56
CA ALA A 117 12.32 -9.83 -35.54
C ALA A 117 12.54 -8.45 -34.91
N ASP A 118 11.96 -8.16 -33.74
CA ASP A 118 12.14 -6.88 -33.03
C ASP A 118 13.61 -6.65 -32.66
N LYS A 119 14.27 -7.66 -32.08
CA LYS A 119 15.68 -7.56 -31.66
C LYS A 119 16.62 -7.41 -32.85
N LEU A 120 16.40 -8.19 -33.92
CA LEU A 120 17.20 -8.09 -35.14
C LEU A 120 16.93 -6.78 -35.89
N TYR A 121 15.75 -6.18 -35.75
CA TYR A 121 15.45 -4.88 -36.33
C TYR A 121 16.27 -3.76 -35.67
N VAL A 122 16.48 -3.81 -34.35
CA VAL A 122 17.40 -2.91 -33.65
C VAL A 122 18.83 -3.07 -34.18
N VAL A 123 19.32 -4.31 -34.26
CA VAL A 123 20.65 -4.60 -34.84
C VAL A 123 20.78 -4.09 -36.27
N LYS A 124 19.73 -4.21 -37.09
CA LYS A 124 19.69 -3.68 -38.45
C LYS A 124 19.82 -2.15 -38.49
N LYS A 125 19.14 -1.44 -37.58
CA LYS A 125 19.21 0.03 -37.51
C LYS A 125 20.57 0.52 -37.01
N ASP A 126 21.19 -0.22 -36.09
CA ASP A 126 22.46 0.15 -35.48
C ASP A 126 23.67 -0.26 -36.35
N ASN A 127 23.62 -1.44 -36.98
CA ASN A 127 24.69 -1.98 -37.81
C ASN A 127 24.14 -2.96 -38.87
N GLU A 128 23.84 -2.43 -40.05
CA GLU A 128 23.30 -3.21 -41.18
C GLU A 128 24.26 -4.31 -41.66
N GLY A 129 25.57 -4.09 -41.57
CA GLY A 129 26.58 -5.10 -41.93
C GLY A 129 26.51 -6.33 -41.02
N LEU A 130 26.48 -6.10 -39.70
CA LEU A 130 26.33 -7.16 -38.70
C LEU A 130 24.99 -7.89 -38.85
N PHE A 131 23.92 -7.15 -39.10
CA PHE A 131 22.60 -7.74 -39.37
C PHE A 131 22.65 -8.70 -40.56
N ASN A 132 23.22 -8.28 -41.69
CA ASN A 132 23.33 -9.11 -42.89
C ASN A 132 24.18 -10.37 -42.64
N ASP A 133 25.27 -10.24 -41.88
CA ASP A 133 26.13 -11.36 -41.52
C ASP A 133 25.41 -12.38 -40.61
N ILE A 134 24.62 -11.91 -39.64
CA ILE A 134 23.81 -12.76 -38.77
C ILE A 134 22.71 -13.45 -39.58
N ILE A 135 21.99 -12.72 -40.45
CA ILE A 135 20.94 -13.30 -41.30
C ILE A 135 21.51 -14.36 -42.24
N LYS A 136 22.68 -14.13 -42.85
CA LYS A 136 23.36 -15.14 -43.67
C LYS A 136 23.63 -16.40 -42.86
N THR A 137 24.17 -16.25 -41.65
CA THR A 137 24.46 -17.36 -40.74
C THR A 137 23.18 -18.08 -40.28
N MET A 138 22.09 -17.33 -40.01
CA MET A 138 20.79 -17.92 -39.69
C MET A 138 20.20 -18.70 -40.86
N ASN A 139 20.34 -18.19 -42.09
CA ASN A 139 19.83 -18.85 -43.29
C ASN A 139 20.57 -20.17 -43.58
N ASP A 140 21.86 -20.24 -43.22
CA ASP A 140 22.67 -21.46 -43.28
C ASP A 140 22.22 -22.50 -42.22
N VAL A 141 21.65 -22.07 -41.09
CA VAL A 141 21.12 -22.95 -40.03
C VAL A 141 19.67 -23.37 -40.29
N SER A 142 18.79 -22.41 -40.61
CA SER A 142 17.37 -22.63 -40.89
C SER A 142 16.82 -21.54 -41.81
N SER A 143 16.68 -21.87 -43.09
CA SER A 143 16.13 -20.96 -44.10
C SER A 143 14.67 -20.60 -43.84
N ALA A 144 13.84 -21.58 -43.44
CA ALA A 144 12.42 -21.35 -43.15
C ALA A 144 12.20 -20.45 -41.91
N GLY A 145 12.97 -20.66 -40.84
CA GLY A 145 12.91 -19.80 -39.64
C GLY A 145 13.37 -18.38 -39.94
N THR A 146 14.44 -18.25 -40.71
CA THR A 146 14.99 -16.96 -41.14
C THR A 146 14.02 -16.19 -42.04
N GLU A 147 13.36 -16.87 -42.99
CA GLU A 147 12.38 -16.25 -43.89
C GLU A 147 11.18 -15.67 -43.13
N SER A 148 10.65 -16.42 -42.16
CA SER A 148 9.55 -15.95 -41.30
C SER A 148 9.92 -14.68 -40.53
N ILE A 149 11.11 -14.64 -39.94
CA ILE A 149 11.63 -13.48 -39.22
C ILE A 149 11.86 -12.30 -40.17
N LEU A 150 12.44 -12.53 -41.36
CA LEU A 150 12.68 -11.48 -42.35
C LEU A 150 11.39 -10.86 -42.90
N LYS A 151 10.31 -11.63 -43.06
CA LYS A 151 9.00 -11.08 -43.46
C LYS A 151 8.47 -10.08 -42.43
N LEU A 152 8.61 -10.39 -41.14
CA LEU A 152 8.22 -9.49 -40.05
C LEU A 152 9.05 -8.20 -40.06
N ILE A 153 10.38 -8.33 -40.19
CA ILE A 153 11.31 -7.18 -40.29
C ILE A 153 10.98 -6.30 -41.50
N ARG A 154 10.72 -6.88 -42.67
CA ARG A 154 10.30 -6.13 -43.87
C ARG A 154 8.98 -5.41 -43.67
N ASN A 155 8.02 -6.03 -42.99
CA ASN A 155 6.76 -5.38 -42.63
C ASN A 155 6.97 -4.22 -41.64
N MET A 156 8.00 -4.25 -40.79
CA MET A 156 8.35 -3.11 -39.92
C MET A 156 8.90 -1.91 -40.72
N ASP A 157 9.74 -2.16 -41.73
CA ASP A 157 10.24 -1.11 -42.62
C ASP A 157 9.13 -0.47 -43.48
N LEU A 158 8.12 -1.27 -43.88
CA LEU A 158 6.95 -0.77 -44.62
C LEU A 158 5.99 0.04 -43.75
N ARG A 159 5.86 -0.32 -42.46
CA ARG A 159 4.98 0.37 -41.50
C ARG A 159 5.54 1.73 -41.09
N LYS A 160 6.84 1.88 -40.80
CA LYS A 160 7.40 3.14 -40.25
C LYS A 160 7.50 4.35 -41.21
N ASN A 161 7.18 4.19 -42.50
CA ASN A 161 7.37 5.27 -43.49
C ASN A 161 6.11 6.12 -43.78
N SER A 162 4.96 5.80 -43.21
CA SER A 162 3.77 6.65 -43.35
C SER A 162 3.42 7.33 -42.03
N LEU A 163 3.13 8.63 -42.11
CA LEU A 163 2.56 9.42 -41.01
C LEU A 163 1.34 8.72 -40.38
N SER A 164 0.56 8.00 -41.19
CA SER A 164 -0.60 7.23 -40.73
C SER A 164 -0.20 6.09 -39.78
N SER A 165 0.88 5.34 -40.05
CA SER A 165 1.25 4.22 -39.19
C SER A 165 1.84 4.69 -37.86
N ILE A 166 2.59 5.79 -37.85
CA ILE A 166 3.09 6.40 -36.60
C ILE A 166 1.91 6.96 -35.80
N TYR A 167 0.96 7.60 -36.47
CA TYR A 167 -0.28 8.07 -35.84
C TYR A 167 -1.08 6.92 -35.23
N ASP A 168 -1.25 5.81 -35.95
CA ASP A 168 -1.99 4.64 -35.47
C ASP A 168 -1.28 3.95 -34.29
N GLU A 169 0.06 3.90 -34.28
CA GLU A 169 0.85 3.38 -33.16
C GLU A 169 0.69 4.26 -31.91
N ILE A 170 0.80 5.59 -32.05
CA ILE A 170 0.55 6.54 -30.96
C ILE A 170 -0.88 6.39 -30.41
N ARG A 171 -1.89 6.26 -31.28
CA ARG A 171 -3.28 6.06 -30.86
C ARG A 171 -3.48 4.75 -30.11
N LYS A 172 -2.77 3.69 -30.51
CA LYS A 172 -2.80 2.41 -29.81
C LYS A 172 -2.14 2.50 -28.44
N ASP A 173 -1.01 3.17 -28.34
CA ASP A 173 -0.31 3.37 -27.08
C ASP A 173 -1.12 4.23 -26.11
N GLU A 174 -1.74 5.32 -26.60
CA GLU A 174 -2.67 6.14 -25.81
C GLU A 174 -3.85 5.32 -25.27
N LYS A 175 -4.41 4.42 -26.10
CA LYS A 175 -5.49 3.53 -25.67
C LYS A 175 -5.02 2.53 -24.62
N SER A 176 -3.85 1.93 -24.80
CA SER A 176 -3.27 1.00 -23.84
C SER A 176 -3.02 1.68 -22.49
N GLN A 177 -2.47 2.90 -22.50
CA GLN A 177 -2.26 3.67 -21.28
C GLN A 177 -3.56 3.99 -20.55
N LEU A 178 -4.62 4.32 -21.30
CA LEU A 178 -5.95 4.54 -20.74
C LEU A 178 -6.51 3.26 -20.09
N GLU A 179 -6.39 2.12 -20.76
CA GLU A 179 -6.85 0.81 -20.24
C GLU A 179 -6.08 0.40 -18.98
N ASP A 180 -4.76 0.60 -18.97
CA ASP A 180 -3.91 0.34 -17.80
C ASP A 180 -4.31 1.23 -16.62
N GLU A 181 -4.63 2.50 -16.88
CA GLU A 181 -5.02 3.46 -15.85
C GLU A 181 -6.42 3.16 -15.29
N ILE A 182 -7.37 2.77 -16.14
CA ILE A 182 -8.70 2.31 -15.73
C ILE A 182 -8.55 1.08 -14.82
N SER A 183 -7.83 0.05 -15.29
CA SER A 183 -7.65 -1.20 -14.54
C SER A 183 -7.03 -0.94 -13.17
N ARG A 184 -6.04 -0.03 -13.11
CA ARG A 184 -5.42 0.38 -11.84
C ARG A 184 -6.42 1.03 -10.87
N PHE A 185 -7.34 1.86 -11.37
CA PHE A 185 -8.36 2.49 -10.53
C PHE A 185 -9.47 1.52 -10.12
N GLU A 186 -9.81 0.55 -10.96
CA GLU A 186 -10.74 -0.54 -10.64
C GLU A 186 -10.21 -1.41 -9.50
N ASP A 187 -8.94 -1.82 -9.60
CA ASP A 187 -8.26 -2.66 -8.61
C ASP A 187 -7.94 -1.89 -7.30
N MET A 188 -7.93 -0.56 -7.34
CA MET A 188 -7.61 0.27 -6.18
C MET A 188 -8.82 0.38 -5.24
N ASP A 189 -8.56 0.43 -3.93
CA ASP A 189 -9.61 0.75 -2.96
C ASP A 189 -10.33 2.07 -3.33
N THR A 190 -11.67 2.08 -3.30
CA THR A 190 -12.50 3.20 -3.77
C THR A 190 -12.15 4.52 -3.09
N TYR A 191 -11.87 4.51 -1.79
CA TYR A 191 -11.51 5.74 -1.07
C TYR A 191 -10.16 6.29 -1.55
N LEU A 192 -9.18 5.41 -1.77
CA LEU A 192 -7.89 5.81 -2.34
C LEU A 192 -8.01 6.31 -3.77
N ALA A 193 -8.82 5.63 -4.59
CA ALA A 193 -9.10 6.01 -5.97
C ALA A 193 -9.70 7.43 -6.03
N ILE A 194 -10.74 7.70 -5.24
CA ILE A 194 -11.36 9.03 -5.17
C ILE A 194 -10.35 10.09 -4.74
N ASN A 195 -9.59 9.85 -3.66
CA ASN A 195 -8.60 10.82 -3.20
C ASN A 195 -7.52 11.12 -4.25
N GLU A 196 -7.05 10.10 -4.98
CA GLU A 196 -6.10 10.31 -6.06
C GLU A 196 -6.73 11.08 -7.22
N ILE A 197 -7.95 10.71 -7.63
CA ILE A 197 -8.69 11.39 -8.70
C ILE A 197 -8.86 12.87 -8.33
N GLU A 198 -9.34 13.17 -7.13
CA GLU A 198 -9.57 14.55 -6.68
C GLU A 198 -8.30 15.38 -6.63
N ARG A 199 -7.21 14.78 -6.13
CA ARG A 199 -5.90 15.43 -6.11
C ARG A 199 -5.43 15.74 -7.53
N ARG A 200 -5.52 14.77 -8.45
CA ARG A 200 -5.07 14.93 -9.83
C ARG A 200 -5.95 15.89 -10.62
N CYS A 201 -7.27 15.91 -10.42
CA CYS A 201 -8.12 16.94 -11.01
C CYS A 201 -7.73 18.36 -10.59
N LYS A 202 -7.23 18.53 -9.36
CA LYS A 202 -6.75 19.84 -8.85
C LYS A 202 -5.35 20.22 -9.35
N GLU A 203 -4.47 19.23 -9.55
CA GLU A 203 -3.05 19.45 -9.84
C GLU A 203 -2.68 19.30 -11.33
N ASP A 204 -3.47 18.53 -12.08
CA ASP A 204 -3.21 18.11 -13.46
C ASP A 204 -4.47 18.32 -14.32
N GLY A 205 -4.50 19.44 -15.04
CA GLY A 205 -5.62 19.80 -15.92
C GLY A 205 -5.84 18.81 -17.08
N ASP A 206 -4.81 18.09 -17.51
CA ASP A 206 -4.95 17.10 -18.59
C ASP A 206 -5.64 15.83 -18.06
N PHE A 207 -5.43 15.47 -16.80
CA PHE A 207 -6.12 14.35 -16.17
C PHE A 207 -7.63 14.58 -16.09
N ALA A 208 -8.06 15.77 -15.67
CA ALA A 208 -9.47 16.13 -15.59
C ALA A 208 -10.20 15.94 -16.93
N GLY A 209 -9.53 16.22 -18.06
CA GLY A 209 -10.08 16.01 -19.40
C GLY A 209 -10.21 14.53 -19.80
N LYS A 210 -9.39 13.63 -19.25
CA LYS A 210 -9.41 12.18 -19.54
C LYS A 210 -10.38 11.40 -18.65
N LEU A 211 -10.61 11.88 -17.43
CA LEU A 211 -11.45 11.22 -16.43
C LEU A 211 -12.85 10.84 -16.91
N PRO A 212 -13.59 11.67 -17.67
CA PRO A 212 -14.91 11.27 -18.18
C PRO A 212 -14.84 10.04 -19.09
N GLN A 213 -13.78 9.91 -19.89
CA GLN A 213 -13.55 8.75 -20.74
C GLN A 213 -13.16 7.52 -19.91
N MET A 214 -12.38 7.70 -18.85
CA MET A 214 -12.01 6.62 -17.93
C MET A 214 -13.26 6.05 -17.25
N LEU A 215 -14.08 6.90 -16.63
CA LEU A 215 -15.32 6.47 -15.96
C LEU A 215 -16.30 5.77 -16.89
N LYS A 216 -16.30 6.13 -18.19
CA LYS A 216 -17.17 5.51 -19.19
C LYS A 216 -16.79 4.06 -19.53
N TYR A 217 -15.51 3.74 -19.50
CA TYR A 217 -15.00 2.41 -19.85
C TYR A 217 -14.60 1.58 -18.64
N MET A 218 -14.67 2.19 -17.45
CA MET A 218 -14.53 1.52 -16.17
C MET A 218 -15.74 0.63 -15.88
N ASP A 219 -15.55 -0.36 -15.00
CA ASP A 219 -16.61 -1.11 -14.35
C ASP A 219 -17.73 -0.18 -13.85
N GLU A 220 -18.97 -0.55 -14.15
CA GLU A 220 -20.15 0.29 -13.92
C GLU A 220 -20.38 0.59 -12.43
N ASP A 221 -20.18 -0.41 -11.57
CA ASP A 221 -20.36 -0.25 -10.13
C ASP A 221 -19.25 0.64 -9.56
N LYS A 222 -18.00 0.43 -9.99
CA LYS A 222 -16.89 1.30 -9.60
C LYS A 222 -17.06 2.75 -10.05
N ALA A 223 -17.49 2.96 -11.29
CA ALA A 223 -17.74 4.30 -11.82
C ALA A 223 -18.89 4.98 -11.07
N GLY A 224 -19.96 4.24 -10.75
CA GLY A 224 -21.08 4.70 -9.93
C GLY A 224 -20.63 5.15 -8.54
N GLU A 225 -19.90 4.30 -7.82
CA GLU A 225 -19.33 4.62 -6.50
C GLU A 225 -18.46 5.88 -6.54
N ILE A 226 -17.52 5.96 -7.48
CA ILE A 226 -16.63 7.12 -7.60
C ILE A 226 -17.44 8.39 -7.82
N LEU A 227 -18.40 8.38 -8.76
CA LEU A 227 -19.23 9.55 -9.04
C LEU A 227 -20.08 9.96 -7.83
N TYR A 228 -20.60 8.99 -7.09
CA TYR A 228 -21.43 9.25 -5.92
C TYR A 228 -20.63 9.94 -4.79
N TYR A 229 -19.42 9.46 -4.48
CA TYR A 229 -18.63 9.95 -3.34
C TYR A 229 -17.64 11.08 -3.67
N ILE A 230 -17.28 11.29 -4.92
CA ILE A 230 -16.35 12.36 -5.30
C ILE A 230 -16.92 13.74 -4.96
N ASP A 231 -16.02 14.70 -4.74
CA ASP A 231 -16.35 16.09 -4.54
C ASP A 231 -17.34 16.61 -5.59
N GLU A 232 -18.41 17.25 -5.11
CA GLU A 232 -19.50 17.73 -5.95
C GLU A 232 -19.03 18.70 -7.04
N GLY A 233 -18.04 19.55 -6.74
CA GLY A 233 -17.47 20.47 -7.72
C GLY A 233 -16.82 19.72 -8.88
N ILE A 234 -16.00 18.72 -8.54
CA ILE A 234 -15.32 17.87 -9.53
C ILE A 234 -16.34 17.03 -10.32
N ARG A 235 -17.31 16.43 -9.65
CA ARG A 235 -18.41 15.70 -10.32
C ARG A 235 -19.11 16.58 -11.36
N ASN A 236 -19.52 17.78 -10.96
CA ASN A 236 -20.24 18.69 -11.84
C ASN A 236 -19.39 19.11 -13.04
N GLU A 237 -18.09 19.32 -12.85
CA GLU A 237 -17.13 19.62 -13.93
C GLU A 237 -17.04 18.45 -14.92
N ILE A 238 -16.84 17.21 -14.43
CA ILE A 238 -16.81 15.98 -15.23
C ILE A 238 -18.08 15.86 -16.08
N LEU A 239 -19.25 15.94 -15.45
CA LEU A 239 -20.54 15.78 -16.13
C LEU A 239 -20.77 16.89 -17.15
N SER A 240 -20.39 18.14 -16.84
CA SER A 240 -20.57 19.28 -17.75
C SER A 240 -19.78 19.14 -19.05
N GLY A 241 -18.63 18.48 -19.02
CA GLY A 241 -17.76 18.24 -20.19
C GLY A 241 -18.26 17.13 -21.13
N LEU A 242 -19.26 16.36 -20.74
CA LEU A 242 -19.79 15.23 -21.51
C LEU A 242 -20.93 15.63 -22.45
N ASP A 243 -21.06 14.88 -23.56
CA ASP A 243 -22.25 14.92 -24.38
C ASP A 243 -23.47 14.37 -23.64
N GLN A 244 -24.67 14.73 -24.08
CA GLN A 244 -25.92 14.39 -23.38
C GLN A 244 -26.10 12.89 -23.14
N LYS A 245 -25.66 12.04 -24.09
CA LYS A 245 -25.80 10.59 -23.97
C LYS A 245 -24.83 10.08 -22.90
N SER A 246 -23.54 10.40 -23.01
CA SER A 246 -22.53 9.94 -22.05
C SER A 246 -22.78 10.47 -20.64
N ARG A 247 -23.28 11.72 -20.51
CA ARG A 247 -23.70 12.27 -19.22
C ARG A 247 -24.83 11.45 -18.60
N GLY A 248 -25.87 11.15 -19.38
CA GLY A 248 -27.02 10.39 -18.90
C GLY A 248 -26.66 8.96 -18.48
N GLU A 249 -25.70 8.33 -19.16
CA GLU A 249 -25.16 7.02 -18.77
C GLU A 249 -24.51 7.09 -17.37
N LEU A 250 -23.62 8.04 -17.13
CA LEU A 250 -22.94 8.21 -15.84
C LEU A 250 -23.89 8.67 -14.71
N GLU A 251 -24.82 9.58 -15.00
CA GLU A 251 -25.84 10.01 -14.02
C GLU A 251 -26.73 8.83 -13.60
N SER A 252 -27.03 7.91 -14.52
CA SER A 252 -27.79 6.70 -14.19
C SER A 252 -27.03 5.76 -13.25
N LEU A 253 -25.71 5.63 -13.43
CA LEU A 253 -24.87 4.82 -12.53
C LEU A 253 -24.82 5.42 -11.13
N MET A 254 -24.62 6.74 -11.03
CA MET A 254 -24.65 7.43 -9.75
C MET A 254 -26.02 7.33 -9.06
N LEU A 255 -27.12 7.45 -9.81
CA LEU A 255 -28.47 7.33 -9.27
C LEU A 255 -28.78 5.92 -8.77
N LYS A 256 -28.24 4.88 -9.44
CA LYS A 256 -28.32 3.50 -8.98
C LYS A 256 -27.67 3.38 -7.60
N GLU A 257 -26.45 3.88 -7.45
CA GLU A 257 -25.72 3.90 -6.17
C GLU A 257 -26.52 4.62 -5.07
N GLU A 258 -27.00 5.84 -5.35
CA GLU A 258 -27.83 6.61 -4.42
C GLU A 258 -29.10 5.84 -4.01
N THR A 259 -29.73 5.13 -4.95
CA THR A 259 -30.94 4.35 -4.69
C THR A 259 -30.65 3.17 -3.76
N ASP A 260 -29.54 2.47 -3.99
CA ASP A 260 -29.13 1.34 -3.15
C ASP A 260 -28.77 1.79 -1.73
N LYS A 261 -28.02 2.90 -1.58
CA LYS A 261 -27.73 3.50 -0.27
C LYS A 261 -29.01 3.90 0.49
N ASN A 262 -29.98 4.50 -0.20
CA ASN A 262 -31.26 4.85 0.39
C ASN A 262 -32.07 3.62 0.83
N LYS A 263 -32.08 2.56 0.02
CA LYS A 263 -32.70 1.27 0.36
C LYS A 263 -32.11 0.70 1.65
N TYR A 264 -30.78 0.71 1.82
CA TYR A 264 -30.14 0.20 3.03
C TYR A 264 -30.43 1.08 4.26
N ALA A 265 -30.44 2.40 4.09
CA ALA A 265 -30.85 3.30 5.16
C ALA A 265 -32.31 3.07 5.61
N ASP A 266 -33.22 2.75 4.70
CA ASP A 266 -34.60 2.38 5.02
C ASP A 266 -34.69 1.01 5.71
N LEU A 267 -33.88 0.03 5.28
CA LEU A 267 -33.76 -1.27 5.96
C LEU A 267 -33.26 -1.10 7.40
N SER A 268 -32.29 -0.20 7.66
CA SER A 268 -31.81 0.09 9.01
C SER A 268 -32.95 0.56 9.92
N LYS A 269 -33.85 1.43 9.44
CA LYS A 269 -35.02 1.87 10.22
C LYS A 269 -35.93 0.71 10.59
N LEU A 270 -36.08 -0.29 9.72
CA LEU A 270 -36.84 -1.50 10.02
C LEU A 270 -36.12 -2.36 11.07
N TYR A 271 -34.82 -2.59 10.92
CA TYR A 271 -34.02 -3.38 11.85
C TYR A 271 -33.89 -2.74 13.22
N GLU A 272 -33.86 -1.40 13.32
CA GLU A 272 -33.84 -0.65 14.57
C GLU A 272 -34.98 -1.11 15.49
N LEU A 273 -36.17 -1.32 14.92
CA LEU A 273 -37.40 -1.70 15.62
C LEU A 273 -37.57 -3.22 15.82
N ARG A 274 -36.83 -4.06 15.08
CA ARG A 274 -36.95 -5.53 15.17
C ARG A 274 -36.34 -6.07 16.46
N PRO A 275 -36.79 -7.22 17.00
CA PRO A 275 -36.09 -7.85 18.13
C PRO A 275 -34.64 -8.21 17.79
N VAL A 276 -33.73 -8.05 18.75
CA VAL A 276 -32.28 -8.28 18.53
C VAL A 276 -31.99 -9.69 18.04
N ASP A 277 -32.67 -10.71 18.57
CA ASP A 277 -32.46 -12.11 18.15
C ASP A 277 -32.87 -12.38 16.68
N VAL A 278 -33.76 -11.56 16.13
CA VAL A 278 -34.11 -11.60 14.70
C VAL A 278 -33.00 -10.93 13.89
N CYS A 279 -32.55 -9.75 14.32
CA CYS A 279 -31.45 -9.05 13.67
C CYS A 279 -30.15 -9.88 13.64
N VAL A 280 -29.80 -10.57 14.73
CA VAL A 280 -28.60 -11.45 14.77
C VAL A 280 -28.67 -12.53 13.69
N LYS A 281 -29.85 -13.07 13.41
CA LYS A 281 -30.03 -14.10 12.38
C LYS A 281 -30.00 -13.55 10.96
N GLU A 282 -30.53 -12.36 10.74
CA GLU A 282 -30.72 -11.80 9.39
C GLU A 282 -29.58 -10.88 8.93
N ILE A 283 -28.94 -10.16 9.87
CA ILE A 283 -27.87 -9.19 9.59
C ILE A 283 -26.61 -9.41 10.44
N GLY A 284 -26.55 -10.49 11.23
CA GLY A 284 -25.34 -10.90 11.97
C GLY A 284 -24.46 -11.91 11.21
N ASN A 285 -24.63 -12.02 9.89
CA ASN A 285 -23.89 -12.89 8.98
C ASN A 285 -24.07 -12.39 7.53
N THR A 286 -23.41 -13.02 6.57
CA THR A 286 -23.45 -12.67 5.14
C THR A 286 -24.37 -13.58 4.31
N ASP A 287 -25.29 -14.32 4.92
CA ASP A 287 -26.18 -15.25 4.19
C ASP A 287 -27.20 -14.49 3.32
N THR A 288 -27.61 -13.30 3.77
CA THR A 288 -28.67 -12.50 3.10
C THR A 288 -28.12 -11.29 2.36
N TYR A 289 -27.06 -10.67 2.90
CA TYR A 289 -26.51 -9.40 2.42
C TYR A 289 -24.98 -9.52 2.35
N SER A 290 -24.36 -8.80 1.41
CA SER A 290 -22.89 -8.68 1.36
C SER A 290 -22.37 -7.86 2.55
N ILE A 291 -21.06 -7.91 2.79
CA ILE A 291 -20.46 -7.13 3.89
C ILE A 291 -20.58 -5.62 3.66
N GLU A 292 -20.53 -5.19 2.40
CA GLU A 292 -20.72 -3.81 1.97
C GLU A 292 -22.15 -3.34 2.21
N GLU A 293 -23.14 -4.14 1.82
CA GLU A 293 -24.56 -3.83 2.07
C GLU A 293 -24.88 -3.78 3.58
N LEU A 294 -24.29 -4.70 4.35
CA LEU A 294 -24.41 -4.68 5.81
C LEU A 294 -23.75 -3.44 6.40
N ALA A 295 -22.62 -2.98 5.85
CA ALA A 295 -21.97 -1.77 6.33
C ALA A 295 -22.90 -0.55 6.22
N ASP A 296 -23.60 -0.41 5.09
CA ASP A 296 -24.61 0.66 4.93
C ASP A 296 -25.76 0.53 5.92
N ILE A 297 -26.20 -0.71 6.19
CA ILE A 297 -27.25 -0.95 7.20
C ILE A 297 -26.75 -0.52 8.59
N TYR A 298 -25.60 -1.02 9.02
CA TYR A 298 -25.03 -0.77 10.35
C TYR A 298 -24.63 0.69 10.56
N LEU A 299 -24.16 1.38 9.52
CA LEU A 299 -23.81 2.81 9.58
C LEU A 299 -25.04 3.70 9.85
N ASN A 300 -26.25 3.22 9.53
CA ASN A 300 -27.51 3.92 9.77
C ASN A 300 -28.32 3.37 10.95
N LEU A 301 -27.83 2.34 11.65
CA LEU A 301 -28.39 1.87 12.91
C LEU A 301 -27.88 2.72 14.08
N SER A 302 -28.62 2.74 15.19
CA SER A 302 -28.10 3.36 16.42
C SER A 302 -26.91 2.57 16.97
N ILE A 303 -25.94 3.25 17.58
CA ILE A 303 -24.79 2.58 18.23
C ILE A 303 -25.26 1.52 19.21
N LYS A 304 -26.35 1.80 19.94
CA LYS A 304 -26.98 0.85 20.86
C LYS A 304 -27.37 -0.43 20.13
N LYS A 305 -28.16 -0.29 19.07
CA LYS A 305 -28.70 -1.42 18.32
C LYS A 305 -27.59 -2.25 17.66
N SER A 306 -26.66 -1.57 17.01
CA SER A 306 -25.50 -2.19 16.37
C SER A 306 -24.67 -2.99 17.38
N SER A 307 -24.42 -2.42 18.56
CA SER A 307 -23.66 -3.08 19.62
C SER A 307 -24.41 -4.27 20.22
N ASP A 308 -25.72 -4.14 20.44
CA ASP A 308 -26.57 -5.23 20.94
C ASP A 308 -26.60 -6.45 19.99
N ILE A 309 -26.60 -6.20 18.67
CA ILE A 309 -26.58 -7.27 17.67
C ILE A 309 -25.19 -7.91 17.62
N LEU A 310 -24.15 -7.11 17.39
CA LEU A 310 -22.79 -7.62 17.14
C LEU A 310 -22.18 -8.29 18.38
N SER A 311 -22.53 -7.85 19.60
CA SER A 311 -22.11 -8.54 20.83
C SER A 311 -22.68 -9.96 21.01
N ARG A 312 -23.67 -10.35 20.18
CA ARG A 312 -24.25 -11.70 20.15
C ARG A 312 -23.80 -12.53 18.94
N VAL A 313 -23.00 -11.95 18.06
CA VAL A 313 -22.42 -12.68 16.92
C VAL A 313 -21.17 -13.41 17.39
N GLU A 314 -21.11 -14.72 17.13
CA GLU A 314 -19.98 -15.56 17.54
C GLU A 314 -18.80 -15.50 16.54
N ASP A 315 -19.08 -15.14 15.28
CA ASP A 315 -18.07 -15.06 14.22
C ASP A 315 -17.24 -13.77 14.36
N GLU A 316 -16.02 -13.92 14.88
CA GLU A 316 -15.07 -12.82 15.06
C GLU A 316 -14.57 -12.23 13.74
N ASP A 317 -14.45 -13.04 12.69
CA ASP A 317 -13.99 -12.58 11.37
C ASP A 317 -15.07 -11.70 10.73
N PHE A 318 -16.33 -12.14 10.78
CA PHE A 318 -17.47 -11.30 10.37
C PHE A 318 -17.49 -9.96 11.12
N MET A 319 -17.33 -9.98 12.45
CA MET A 319 -17.33 -8.75 13.26
C MET A 319 -16.20 -7.80 12.87
N LYS A 320 -15.02 -8.33 12.52
CA LYS A 320 -13.90 -7.51 12.08
C LYS A 320 -14.16 -6.92 10.69
N ASP A 321 -14.69 -7.73 9.79
CA ASP A 321 -14.96 -7.32 8.41
C ASP A 321 -16.06 -6.24 8.37
N ILE A 322 -17.12 -6.39 9.17
CA ILE A 322 -18.19 -5.38 9.23
C ILE A 322 -17.70 -4.06 9.81
N LEU A 323 -16.90 -4.08 10.88
CA LEU A 323 -16.34 -2.85 11.46
C LEU A 323 -15.37 -2.16 10.49
N SER A 324 -14.62 -2.95 9.70
CA SER A 324 -13.74 -2.42 8.65
C SER A 324 -14.54 -1.81 7.51
N ALA A 325 -15.61 -2.47 7.06
CA ALA A 325 -16.47 -1.99 6.00
C ALA A 325 -17.24 -0.71 6.41
N VAL A 326 -17.79 -0.66 7.62
CA VAL A 326 -18.41 0.56 8.17
C VAL A 326 -17.40 1.70 8.22
N ARG A 327 -16.17 1.46 8.68
CA ARG A 327 -15.12 2.49 8.70
C ARG A 327 -14.78 3.00 7.30
N LYS A 328 -14.70 2.12 6.32
CA LYS A 328 -14.46 2.52 4.92
C LYS A 328 -15.61 3.40 4.41
N GLU A 329 -16.85 3.03 4.68
CA GLU A 329 -18.03 3.79 4.29
C GLU A 329 -18.09 5.17 4.98
N GLU A 330 -17.72 5.27 6.26
CA GLU A 330 -17.56 6.56 6.96
C GLU A 330 -16.57 7.48 6.26
N GLN A 331 -15.43 6.94 5.83
CA GLN A 331 -14.38 7.68 5.14
C GLN A 331 -14.86 8.18 3.78
N LEU A 332 -15.58 7.34 3.02
CA LEU A 332 -16.19 7.71 1.75
C LEU A 332 -17.22 8.83 1.92
N GLN A 333 -18.09 8.74 2.93
CA GLN A 333 -19.09 9.76 3.25
C GLN A 333 -18.52 11.00 3.95
N ARG A 334 -17.21 11.03 4.26
CA ARG A 334 -16.53 12.10 5.00
C ARG A 334 -17.22 12.40 6.34
N ARG A 335 -17.79 11.37 6.99
CA ARG A 335 -18.44 11.53 8.29
C ARG A 335 -17.37 11.76 9.36
N GLU A 336 -17.56 12.79 10.18
CA GLU A 336 -16.74 12.99 11.39
C GLU A 336 -17.13 12.02 12.53
N GLN A 337 -18.28 11.36 12.40
CA GLN A 337 -18.78 10.43 13.39
C GLN A 337 -18.06 9.09 13.24
N ASN A 338 -17.14 8.78 14.17
CA ASN A 338 -16.46 7.48 14.29
C ASN A 338 -17.45 6.36 14.74
N VAL A 339 -18.47 6.06 13.96
CA VAL A 339 -19.51 5.05 14.24
C VAL A 339 -18.89 3.66 14.46
N ALA A 340 -17.94 3.21 13.64
CA ALA A 340 -17.25 1.94 13.78
C ALA A 340 -16.48 1.83 15.12
N GLU A 341 -15.83 2.91 15.53
CA GLU A 341 -15.13 2.98 16.83
C GLU A 341 -16.14 2.88 17.99
N LYS A 342 -17.19 3.70 17.94
CA LYS A 342 -18.27 3.72 18.94
C LYS A 342 -18.99 2.37 19.04
N MET A 343 -19.22 1.70 17.91
CA MET A 343 -19.73 0.33 17.85
C MET A 343 -18.78 -0.64 18.53
N SER A 344 -17.49 -0.58 18.21
CA SER A 344 -16.48 -1.46 18.82
C SER A 344 -16.43 -1.30 20.35
N GLU A 345 -16.51 -0.06 20.85
CA GLU A 345 -16.55 0.21 22.28
C GLU A 345 -17.84 -0.32 22.93
N GLY A 346 -18.99 -0.11 22.29
CA GLY A 346 -20.28 -0.62 22.76
C GLY A 346 -20.33 -2.15 22.80
N ILE A 347 -19.83 -2.83 21.76
CA ILE A 347 -19.70 -4.30 21.72
C ILE A 347 -18.87 -4.77 22.91
N LYS A 348 -17.70 -4.16 23.14
CA LYS A 348 -16.83 -4.52 24.26
C LYS A 348 -17.53 -4.33 25.60
N PHE A 349 -18.21 -3.20 25.79
CA PHE A 349 -18.96 -2.92 27.02
C PHE A 349 -20.02 -4.00 27.28
N ILE A 350 -20.83 -4.34 26.28
CA ILE A 350 -21.91 -5.35 26.41
C ILE A 350 -21.33 -6.73 26.66
N SER A 351 -20.27 -7.13 25.93
CA SER A 351 -19.63 -8.42 26.09
C SER A 351 -19.01 -8.58 27.49
N GLU A 352 -18.33 -7.55 28.00
CA GLU A 352 -17.80 -7.54 29.37
C GLU A 352 -18.90 -7.59 30.42
N TYR A 353 -20.01 -6.87 30.21
CA TYR A 353 -21.17 -6.90 31.09
C TYR A 353 -21.80 -8.30 31.11
N ASN A 354 -22.09 -8.86 29.95
CA ASN A 354 -22.71 -10.19 29.81
C ASN A 354 -21.87 -11.28 30.48
N LYS A 355 -20.54 -11.21 30.32
CA LYS A 355 -19.61 -12.12 31.00
C LYS A 355 -19.71 -12.03 32.53
N LYS A 356 -19.78 -10.81 33.09
CA LYS A 356 -19.95 -10.62 34.54
C LYS A 356 -21.31 -11.13 35.03
N ILE A 357 -22.36 -10.97 34.23
CA ILE A 357 -23.68 -11.56 34.53
C ILE A 357 -23.59 -13.09 34.54
N ASP A 358 -22.91 -13.70 33.57
CA ASP A 358 -22.75 -15.16 33.54
C ASP A 358 -21.95 -15.67 34.75
N GLU A 359 -20.90 -14.95 35.15
CA GLU A 359 -20.15 -15.24 36.38
C GLU A 359 -21.04 -15.14 37.63
N LEU A 360 -21.88 -14.10 37.74
CA LEU A 360 -22.85 -13.95 38.84
C LEU A 360 -23.88 -15.07 38.86
N VAL A 361 -24.39 -15.46 37.71
CA VAL A 361 -25.32 -16.60 37.57
C VAL A 361 -24.67 -17.89 38.09
N GLU A 362 -23.40 -18.14 37.76
CA GLU A 362 -22.66 -19.31 38.26
C GLU A 362 -22.37 -19.27 39.76
N VAL A 363 -22.18 -18.08 40.35
CA VAL A 363 -22.07 -17.91 41.80
C VAL A 363 -23.41 -18.19 42.48
N TYR A 364 -24.49 -17.56 42.02
CA TYR A 364 -25.82 -17.70 42.63
C TYR A 364 -26.39 -19.12 42.51
N LYS A 365 -26.07 -19.84 41.43
CA LYS A 365 -26.42 -21.28 41.31
C LYS A 365 -25.85 -22.16 42.43
N LYS A 366 -24.78 -21.73 43.09
CA LYS A 366 -24.11 -22.48 44.18
C LYS A 366 -24.51 -22.01 45.58
N MET A 367 -25.30 -20.93 45.66
CA MET A 367 -25.76 -20.36 46.92
C MET A 367 -27.12 -20.93 47.32
N ASP A 368 -27.48 -20.78 48.59
CA ASP A 368 -28.83 -21.12 49.05
C ASP A 368 -29.86 -20.15 48.41
N PRO A 369 -31.00 -20.65 47.90
CA PRO A 369 -32.00 -19.81 47.26
C PRO A 369 -32.49 -18.65 48.14
N SER A 370 -32.56 -18.84 49.47
CA SER A 370 -32.97 -17.79 50.41
C SER A 370 -31.95 -16.67 50.51
N ASP A 371 -30.66 -16.98 50.48
CA ASP A 371 -29.60 -15.97 50.50
C ASP A 371 -29.62 -15.14 49.21
N VAL A 372 -29.79 -15.80 48.07
CA VAL A 372 -29.92 -15.13 46.77
C VAL A 372 -31.17 -14.23 46.76
N GLY A 373 -32.32 -14.73 47.24
CA GLY A 373 -33.55 -13.95 47.36
C GLY A 373 -33.33 -12.65 48.15
N ASN A 374 -32.69 -12.72 49.32
CA ASN A 374 -32.39 -11.55 50.14
C ASN A 374 -31.48 -10.53 49.44
N ILE A 375 -30.47 -10.99 48.70
CA ILE A 375 -29.58 -10.12 47.91
C ILE A 375 -30.38 -9.41 46.82
N LEU A 376 -31.17 -10.15 46.04
CA LEU A 376 -31.95 -9.59 44.94
C LEU A 376 -32.99 -8.58 45.45
N GLU A 377 -33.67 -8.85 46.57
CA GLU A 377 -34.59 -7.89 47.19
C GLU A 377 -33.92 -6.54 47.51
N SER A 378 -32.68 -6.58 48.00
CA SER A 378 -31.92 -5.36 48.31
C SER A 378 -31.51 -4.57 47.05
N MET A 379 -31.35 -5.25 45.93
CA MET A 379 -30.93 -4.68 44.64
C MET A 379 -32.11 -4.18 43.79
N MET A 380 -33.27 -4.84 43.86
CA MET A 380 -34.47 -4.50 43.09
C MET A 380 -34.95 -3.06 43.33
N GLY A 381 -34.82 -2.57 44.56
CA GLY A 381 -35.23 -1.21 44.92
C GLY A 381 -34.29 -0.10 44.44
N ASN A 382 -33.11 -0.45 43.92
CA ASN A 382 -32.11 0.53 43.53
C ASN A 382 -32.05 0.71 42.00
N ASN A 383 -32.65 1.82 41.54
CA ASN A 383 -32.61 2.22 40.13
C ASN A 383 -31.46 3.18 39.79
N LYS A 384 -30.50 3.36 40.70
CA LYS A 384 -29.32 4.18 40.44
C LYS A 384 -28.40 3.47 39.45
N THR A 385 -27.93 4.21 38.46
CA THR A 385 -26.93 3.74 37.49
C THR A 385 -25.64 3.32 38.19
N VAL A 386 -25.29 2.05 38.05
CA VAL A 386 -24.07 1.40 38.53
C VAL A 386 -22.95 1.60 37.52
N THR A 387 -23.26 1.41 36.25
CA THR A 387 -22.34 1.64 35.13
C THR A 387 -23.11 2.08 33.91
N LYS A 388 -22.45 2.82 33.01
CA LYS A 388 -23.03 3.31 31.78
C LYS A 388 -21.98 3.32 30.67
N PHE A 389 -22.46 3.17 29.44
CA PHE A 389 -21.71 3.47 28.23
C PHE A 389 -22.28 4.73 27.61
N GLU A 390 -21.40 5.68 27.31
CA GLU A 390 -21.77 6.98 26.76
C GLU A 390 -21.13 7.18 25.40
N VAL A 391 -21.90 7.73 24.47
CA VAL A 391 -21.43 8.18 23.16
C VAL A 391 -21.65 9.67 23.10
N ASP A 392 -20.59 10.43 22.84
CA ASP A 392 -20.63 11.91 22.79
C ASP A 392 -21.28 12.52 24.05
N SER A 393 -20.93 11.99 25.23
CA SER A 393 -21.49 12.39 26.54
C SER A 393 -23.00 12.12 26.72
N THR A 394 -23.61 11.34 25.82
CA THR A 394 -24.99 10.87 25.94
C THR A 394 -25.01 9.40 26.35
N PRO A 395 -25.69 9.03 27.45
CA PRO A 395 -25.79 7.63 27.85
C PRO A 395 -26.57 6.82 26.83
N VAL A 396 -25.93 5.77 26.31
CA VAL A 396 -26.49 4.83 25.33
C VAL A 396 -26.91 3.53 26.02
N PHE A 397 -26.14 3.10 27.02
CA PHE A 397 -26.50 2.03 27.94
C PHE A 397 -26.39 2.51 29.37
N GLU A 398 -27.39 2.21 30.19
CA GLU A 398 -27.38 2.46 31.63
C GLU A 398 -27.77 1.17 32.34
N ILE A 399 -26.90 0.72 33.24
CA ILE A 399 -27.09 -0.50 34.02
C ILE A 399 -27.33 -0.09 35.47
N SER A 400 -28.49 -0.45 36.00
CA SER A 400 -28.83 -0.34 37.42
C SER A 400 -28.72 -1.69 38.14
N ASP A 401 -28.76 -1.68 39.47
CA ASP A 401 -28.89 -2.92 40.26
C ASP A 401 -30.15 -3.70 39.86
N SER A 402 -31.27 -2.99 39.64
CA SER A 402 -32.50 -3.61 39.16
C SER A 402 -32.37 -4.28 37.78
N THR A 403 -31.56 -3.71 36.88
CA THR A 403 -31.26 -4.32 35.57
C THR A 403 -30.42 -5.59 35.74
N ILE A 404 -29.39 -5.53 36.58
CA ILE A 404 -28.54 -6.70 36.91
C ILE A 404 -29.38 -7.85 37.46
N VAL A 405 -30.33 -7.57 38.37
CA VAL A 405 -31.24 -8.57 38.92
C VAL A 405 -32.02 -9.28 37.81
N LEU A 406 -32.59 -8.52 36.87
CA LEU A 406 -33.38 -9.08 35.77
C LEU A 406 -32.52 -9.92 34.82
N ASP A 407 -31.33 -9.44 34.47
CA ASP A 407 -30.45 -10.14 33.54
C ASP A 407 -29.90 -11.44 34.14
N VAL A 408 -29.54 -11.42 35.44
CA VAL A 408 -29.13 -12.63 36.17
C VAL A 408 -30.27 -13.65 36.18
N LEU A 409 -31.48 -13.26 36.61
CA LEU A 409 -32.61 -14.19 36.69
C LEU A 409 -33.05 -14.68 35.31
N GLY A 410 -32.99 -13.83 34.28
CA GLY A 410 -33.30 -14.19 32.90
C GLY A 410 -32.40 -15.29 32.33
N LYS A 411 -31.16 -15.39 32.83
CA LYS A 411 -30.19 -16.43 32.46
C LYS A 411 -30.19 -17.66 33.39
N MET A 412 -30.92 -17.63 34.49
CA MET A 412 -31.04 -18.77 35.41
C MET A 412 -32.07 -19.81 34.92
N LYS A 413 -31.93 -21.06 35.37
CA LYS A 413 -32.95 -22.10 35.10
C LYS A 413 -34.26 -21.73 35.80
N LYS A 414 -35.39 -21.95 35.12
CA LYS A 414 -36.74 -21.64 35.66
C LYS A 414 -37.00 -22.26 37.04
N SER A 415 -36.49 -23.46 37.32
CA SER A 415 -36.60 -24.08 38.65
C SER A 415 -35.88 -23.28 39.74
N ALA A 416 -34.64 -22.84 39.48
CA ALA A 416 -33.87 -22.03 40.41
C ALA A 416 -34.54 -20.66 40.64
N VAL A 417 -35.05 -20.03 39.59
CA VAL A 417 -35.82 -18.78 39.71
C VAL A 417 -37.06 -18.99 40.58
N SER A 418 -37.78 -20.11 40.41
CA SER A 418 -38.95 -20.43 41.23
C SER A 418 -38.61 -20.64 42.71
N GLU A 419 -37.49 -21.29 43.01
CA GLU A 419 -37.01 -21.51 44.38
C GLU A 419 -36.62 -20.18 45.04
N ILE A 420 -35.91 -19.32 44.32
CA ILE A 420 -35.55 -17.96 44.78
C ILE A 420 -36.80 -17.14 45.05
N LEU A 421 -37.74 -17.06 44.09
CA LEU A 421 -39.01 -16.34 44.28
C LEU A 421 -39.83 -16.89 45.45
N GLY A 422 -39.80 -18.20 45.67
CA GLY A 422 -40.49 -18.86 46.79
C GLY A 422 -39.90 -18.55 48.17
N SER A 423 -38.64 -18.09 48.21
CA SER A 423 -37.96 -17.65 49.44
C SER A 423 -38.17 -16.17 49.77
N MET A 424 -38.66 -15.38 48.80
CA MET A 424 -38.89 -13.94 48.94
C MET A 424 -40.24 -13.63 49.57
N SER A 425 -40.45 -12.37 50.01
CA SER A 425 -41.77 -11.94 50.45
C SER A 425 -42.77 -11.94 49.29
N ALA A 426 -44.04 -12.26 49.55
CA ALA A 426 -45.07 -12.33 48.51
C ALA A 426 -45.20 -11.02 47.69
N LYS A 427 -44.95 -9.86 48.33
CA LYS A 427 -44.93 -8.57 47.66
C LYS A 427 -43.74 -8.46 46.69
N ASN A 428 -42.52 -8.76 47.15
CA ASN A 428 -41.31 -8.62 46.34
C ASN A 428 -41.27 -9.66 45.21
N ALA A 429 -41.72 -10.89 45.46
CA ALA A 429 -41.85 -11.93 44.44
C ALA A 429 -42.83 -11.51 43.33
N ALA A 430 -43.96 -10.90 43.70
CA ALA A 430 -44.93 -10.37 42.73
C ALA A 430 -44.34 -9.21 41.91
N GLU A 431 -43.63 -8.28 42.54
CA GLU A 431 -42.96 -7.17 41.87
C GLU A 431 -41.90 -7.65 40.88
N LEU A 432 -41.03 -8.58 41.30
CA LEU A 432 -40.00 -9.15 40.43
C LEU A 432 -40.60 -9.92 39.25
N THR A 433 -41.67 -10.67 39.48
CA THR A 433 -42.40 -11.38 38.42
C THR A 433 -42.96 -10.39 37.39
N GLN A 434 -43.51 -9.26 37.84
CA GLN A 434 -43.97 -8.21 36.93
C GLN A 434 -42.83 -7.60 36.13
N MET A 435 -41.66 -7.37 36.75
CA MET A 435 -40.50 -6.85 36.05
C MET A 435 -39.97 -7.83 34.99
N LEU A 436 -39.90 -9.13 35.30
CA LEU A 436 -39.48 -10.17 34.36
C LEU A 436 -40.48 -10.41 33.22
N ALA A 437 -41.76 -10.08 33.44
CA ALA A 437 -42.82 -10.23 32.44
C ALA A 437 -43.01 -9.00 31.54
N LYS A 438 -42.31 -7.89 31.81
CA LYS A 438 -42.37 -6.71 30.93
C LYS A 438 -41.67 -7.04 29.61
N PRO A 439 -42.32 -6.76 28.47
CA PRO A 439 -41.81 -7.08 27.14
C PRO A 439 -40.60 -6.23 26.74
#